data_AF-A0A8S3G6I7-F1
#
_entry.id   AF-A0A8S3G6I7-F1
#
_cell.length_a   1.000
_cell.length_b   1.000
_cell.length_c   1.000
_cell.angle_alpha   90.00
_cell.angle_beta   90.00
_cell.angle_gamma   90.00
#
_symmetry.space_group_name_H-M   'P 1'
#
loop_
_entity.id
_entity.type
_entity.pdbx_description
1 polymer ?
#
loop_
_entity_poly.entity_id
_entity_poly.type
_entity_poly.pdbx_seq_one_letter_code
_entity_poly.pdbx_strand_id
1 'polypeptide(L)'
;NEKRLELILLLLKTIGFILRKDDPLQLKTFLQELRTKCSSSTLLSSSSKRIEFMMDTIKSLKNNDVRKLPGGFEPERIDRLRKIYRNLVKDKTVQHANMLNVGLQDFLNVKEQGRWWIVGSAWQKQISQDNKNNHNQQVEQRFNEKITKLAKHQHMNTDVRRLVFGTLLTGE
;
A
#
# COMPACT_ATOMS: atom_id res chain seq x y z
N ASN A 1 -6.24 9.24 -45.47
CA ASN A 1 -7.27 9.38 -44.41
C ASN A 1 -6.82 10.37 -43.35
N GLU A 2 -7.37 11.58 -43.38
CA GLU A 2 -7.04 12.70 -42.50
C GLU A 2 -7.27 12.40 -41.01
N LYS A 3 -8.43 11.80 -40.65
CA LYS A 3 -8.74 11.39 -39.26
C LYS A 3 -7.66 10.53 -38.60
N ARG A 4 -7.00 9.65 -39.38
CA ARG A 4 -5.91 8.81 -38.85
C ARG A 4 -4.69 9.64 -38.48
N LEU A 5 -4.37 10.67 -39.26
CA LEU A 5 -3.28 11.60 -38.96
C LEU A 5 -3.56 12.42 -37.70
N GLU A 6 -4.81 12.81 -37.48
CA GLU A 6 -5.22 13.51 -36.26
C GLU A 6 -5.02 12.65 -35.01
N LEU A 7 -5.42 11.39 -35.09
CA LEU A 7 -5.26 10.43 -33.99
C LEU A 7 -3.79 10.19 -33.69
N ILE A 8 -2.95 10.03 -34.71
CA ILE A 8 -1.50 9.86 -34.53
C ILE A 8 -0.88 11.12 -33.92
N LEU A 9 -1.26 12.30 -34.40
CA LEU A 9 -0.79 13.57 -33.85
C LEU A 9 -1.21 13.75 -32.39
N LEU A 10 -2.44 13.39 -32.04
CA LEU A 10 -2.94 13.41 -30.67
C LEU A 10 -2.12 12.47 -29.78
N LEU A 11 -1.86 11.25 -30.26
CA LEU A 11 -1.07 10.24 -29.54
C LEU A 11 0.38 10.69 -29.32
N LEU A 12 1.03 11.25 -30.36
CA LEU A 12 2.39 11.77 -30.25
C LEU A 12 2.47 12.96 -29.28
N LYS A 13 1.44 13.79 -29.20
CA LYS A 13 1.38 14.89 -28.22
C LYS A 13 1.20 14.41 -26.78
N THR A 14 0.40 13.37 -26.57
CA THR A 14 0.07 12.89 -25.22
C THR A 14 1.12 11.97 -24.63
N ILE A 15 1.68 11.06 -25.44
CA ILE A 15 2.60 10.02 -24.96
C ILE A 15 3.93 9.95 -25.70
N GLY A 16 4.18 10.82 -26.69
CA GLY A 16 5.40 10.76 -27.51
C GLY A 16 6.69 10.82 -26.68
N PHE A 17 6.73 11.66 -25.63
CA PHE A 17 7.90 11.78 -24.77
C PHE A 17 8.10 10.54 -23.87
N ILE A 18 7.01 9.92 -23.41
CA ILE A 18 7.07 8.67 -22.64
C ILE A 18 7.65 7.57 -23.54
N LEU A 19 7.13 7.43 -24.77
CA LEU A 19 7.64 6.48 -25.77
C LEU A 19 9.13 6.67 -26.04
N ARG A 20 9.61 7.92 -26.09
CA ARG A 20 11.03 8.22 -26.28
C ARG A 20 11.87 7.78 -25.09
N LYS A 21 11.37 8.00 -23.86
CA LYS A 21 12.07 7.60 -22.63
C LYS A 21 12.16 6.08 -22.52
N ASP A 22 11.12 5.39 -22.95
CA ASP A 22 11.04 3.92 -22.88
C ASP A 22 11.90 3.26 -23.97
N ASP A 23 11.72 3.63 -25.25
CA ASP A 23 12.56 3.13 -26.35
C ASP A 23 12.77 4.21 -27.44
N PRO A 24 13.94 4.90 -27.43
CA PRO A 24 14.23 5.94 -28.41
C PRO A 24 14.49 5.40 -29.82
N LEU A 25 14.92 4.14 -29.98
CA LEU A 25 15.27 3.54 -31.26
C LEU A 25 14.01 3.15 -32.04
N GLN A 26 13.05 2.50 -31.37
CA GLN A 26 11.75 2.17 -31.95
C GLN A 26 10.97 3.43 -32.32
N LEU A 27 11.01 4.47 -31.48
CA LEU A 27 10.35 5.72 -31.82
C LEU A 27 10.97 6.36 -33.07
N LYS A 28 12.30 6.34 -33.20
CA LYS A 28 13.00 6.90 -34.37
C LYS A 28 12.63 6.17 -35.66
N THR A 29 12.60 4.84 -35.65
CA THR A 29 12.23 4.02 -36.82
C THR A 29 10.78 4.27 -37.23
N PHE A 30 9.85 4.25 -36.26
CA PHE A 30 8.45 4.60 -36.49
C PHE A 30 8.28 6.01 -37.11
N LEU A 31 8.99 7.01 -36.58
CA LEU A 31 8.93 8.38 -37.11
C LEU A 31 9.49 8.49 -38.54
N GLN A 32 10.53 7.70 -38.87
CA GLN A 32 11.06 7.62 -40.23
C GLN A 32 10.04 6.98 -41.19
N GLU A 33 9.44 5.86 -40.80
CA GLU A 33 8.40 5.21 -41.61
C GLU A 33 7.20 6.14 -41.85
N LEU A 34 6.74 6.83 -40.81
CA LEU A 34 5.63 7.77 -40.92
C LEU A 34 5.97 8.90 -41.89
N ARG A 35 7.20 9.45 -41.81
CA ARG A 35 7.68 10.46 -42.75
C ARG A 35 7.69 9.95 -44.19
N THR A 36 8.23 8.75 -44.43
CA THR A 36 8.27 8.16 -45.79
C THR A 36 6.88 7.95 -46.37
N LYS A 37 5.92 7.46 -45.56
CA LYS A 37 4.51 7.26 -45.95
C LYS A 37 3.80 8.58 -46.24
N CYS A 38 4.14 9.65 -45.52
CA CYS A 38 3.61 10.98 -45.81
C CYS A 38 4.18 11.57 -47.11
N SER A 39 5.48 11.38 -47.38
CA SER A 39 6.13 11.86 -48.60
C SER A 39 5.74 11.08 -49.85
N SER A 40 5.46 9.78 -49.75
CA SER A 40 5.06 8.95 -50.89
C SER A 40 3.61 9.14 -51.34
N SER A 41 2.78 9.76 -50.50
CA SER A 41 1.37 10.00 -50.81
C SER A 41 1.20 11.36 -51.48
N THR A 42 1.28 11.40 -52.81
CA THR A 42 1.13 12.63 -53.63
C THR A 42 -0.16 13.42 -53.33
N LEU A 43 -1.24 12.74 -52.94
CA LEU A 43 -2.52 13.35 -52.52
C LEU A 43 -2.45 14.14 -51.19
N LEU A 44 -1.45 13.85 -50.35
CA LEU A 44 -1.19 14.54 -49.08
C LEU A 44 -0.14 15.64 -49.23
N SER A 45 0.56 15.67 -50.37
CA SER A 45 1.62 16.63 -50.67
C SER A 45 1.08 18.01 -51.06
N SER A 46 -0.21 18.11 -51.36
CA SER A 46 -0.92 19.38 -51.54
C SER A 46 -1.30 19.98 -50.17
N SER A 47 -0.26 20.47 -49.47
CA SER A 47 -0.24 21.32 -48.26
C SER A 47 -1.56 21.48 -47.50
N SER A 48 -1.91 20.48 -46.68
CA SER A 48 -2.71 20.75 -45.49
C SER A 48 -1.77 21.21 -44.39
N LYS A 49 -1.96 22.44 -43.87
CA LYS A 49 -1.23 23.00 -42.70
C LYS A 49 -1.13 22.01 -41.53
N ARG A 50 -2.06 21.05 -41.46
CA ARG A 50 -2.10 19.98 -40.47
C ARG A 50 -0.93 18.98 -40.59
N ILE A 51 -0.48 18.68 -41.80
CA ILE A 51 0.65 17.76 -42.05
C ILE A 51 1.97 18.47 -41.74
N GLU A 52 2.11 19.73 -42.14
CA GLU A 52 3.26 20.57 -41.77
C GLU A 52 3.39 20.64 -40.24
N PHE A 53 2.29 20.93 -39.56
CA PHE A 53 2.23 20.92 -38.10
C PHE A 53 2.57 19.56 -37.47
N MET A 54 2.15 18.46 -38.10
CA MET A 54 2.53 17.12 -37.66
C MET A 54 4.03 16.87 -37.84
N MET A 55 4.61 17.30 -38.97
CA MET A 55 6.06 17.19 -39.21
C MET A 55 6.87 18.03 -38.22
N ASP A 56 6.39 19.21 -37.84
CA ASP A 56 7.00 20.03 -36.79
C ASP A 56 6.90 19.37 -35.41
N THR A 57 5.77 18.71 -35.13
CA THR A 57 5.59 17.92 -33.89
C THR A 57 6.58 16.75 -33.86
N ILE A 58 6.74 16.03 -34.98
CA ILE A 58 7.70 14.93 -35.13
C ILE A 58 9.14 15.43 -34.96
N LYS A 59 9.47 16.58 -35.55
CA LYS A 59 10.80 17.20 -35.42
C LYS A 59 11.09 17.61 -33.99
N SER A 60 10.11 18.19 -33.30
CA SER A 60 10.22 18.56 -31.88
C SER A 60 10.41 17.31 -31.01
N LEU A 61 9.67 16.24 -31.29
CA LEU A 61 9.80 14.97 -30.59
C LEU A 61 11.17 14.31 -30.83
N LYS A 62 11.71 14.40 -32.05
CA LYS A 62 13.07 13.94 -32.40
C LYS A 62 14.17 14.79 -31.75
N ASN A 63 13.94 16.07 -31.56
CA ASN A 63 14.91 16.99 -30.94
C ASN A 63 14.79 17.09 -29.41
N ASN A 64 13.85 16.39 -28.79
CA ASN A 64 13.59 16.43 -27.35
C ASN A 64 13.08 17.79 -26.83
N ASP A 65 12.46 18.59 -27.71
CA ASP A 65 11.98 19.93 -27.40
C ASP A 65 10.57 19.87 -26.80
N VAL A 66 10.46 19.41 -25.55
CA VAL A 66 9.17 19.25 -24.82
C VAL A 66 8.37 20.56 -24.74
N ARG A 67 9.07 21.70 -24.64
CA ARG A 67 8.48 23.05 -24.57
C ARG A 67 7.80 23.48 -25.87
N LYS A 68 8.20 22.90 -27.00
CA LYS A 68 7.62 23.20 -28.33
C LYS A 68 6.42 22.29 -28.65
N LEU A 69 6.09 21.34 -27.77
CA LEU A 69 4.99 20.44 -28.02
C LEU A 69 3.65 21.16 -27.76
N PRO A 70 2.74 21.22 -28.76
CA PRO A 70 1.50 21.95 -28.62
C PRO A 70 0.56 21.26 -27.63
N GLY A 71 0.19 21.95 -26.55
CA GLY A 71 -0.72 21.43 -25.51
C GLY A 71 -0.10 21.21 -24.13
N GLY A 72 1.17 21.58 -23.91
CA GLY A 72 1.81 21.51 -22.60
C GLY A 72 1.91 20.07 -22.11
N PHE A 73 2.91 19.33 -22.60
CA PHE A 73 3.22 18.02 -22.03
C PHE A 73 3.75 18.25 -20.60
N GLU A 74 2.86 18.12 -19.62
CA GLU A 74 3.16 18.23 -18.20
C GLU A 74 3.41 16.81 -17.64
N PRO A 75 4.65 16.29 -17.67
CA PRO A 75 4.96 14.96 -17.12
C PRO A 75 4.54 14.84 -15.66
N GLU A 76 4.58 15.96 -14.92
CA GLU A 76 4.13 16.03 -13.54
C GLU A 76 2.66 15.65 -13.36
N ARG A 77 1.77 15.88 -14.33
CA ARG A 77 0.35 15.56 -14.16
C ARG A 77 0.15 14.05 -13.97
N ILE A 78 0.79 13.26 -14.81
CA ILE A 78 0.69 11.79 -14.76
C ILE A 78 1.37 11.29 -13.48
N ASP A 79 2.52 11.86 -13.10
CA ASP A 79 3.23 11.45 -11.89
C ASP A 79 2.49 11.83 -10.61
N ARG A 80 1.81 13.00 -10.58
CA ARG A 80 0.90 13.39 -9.51
C ARG A 80 -0.26 12.41 -9.40
N LEU A 81 -0.92 12.06 -10.50
CA LEU A 81 -2.01 11.08 -10.51
C LEU A 81 -1.55 9.70 -10.02
N ARG A 82 -0.38 9.23 -10.47
CA ARG A 82 0.23 7.98 -9.97
C ARG A 82 0.52 8.05 -8.48
N LYS A 83 0.99 9.19 -7.97
CA LYS A 83 1.26 9.39 -6.53
C LYS A 83 -0.03 9.33 -5.71
N ILE A 84 -1.10 10.00 -6.16
CA ILE A 84 -2.42 9.94 -5.52
C ILE A 84 -2.93 8.50 -5.50
N TYR A 85 -2.89 7.80 -6.64
CA TYR A 85 -3.31 6.40 -6.74
C TYR A 85 -2.52 5.49 -5.78
N ARG A 86 -1.19 5.61 -5.75
CA ARG A 86 -0.35 4.82 -4.84
C ARG A 86 -0.70 5.08 -3.38
N ASN A 87 -0.98 6.32 -2.99
CA ASN A 87 -1.38 6.65 -1.63
C ASN A 87 -2.74 6.02 -1.29
N LEU A 88 -3.72 6.14 -2.17
CA LEU A 88 -5.06 5.54 -2.00
C LEU A 88 -5.02 4.01 -1.88
N VAL A 89 -4.18 3.34 -2.68
CA VAL A 89 -4.04 1.87 -2.62
C VAL A 89 -3.27 1.44 -1.38
N LYS A 90 -2.17 2.13 -1.05
CA LYS A 90 -1.38 1.84 0.16
C LYS A 90 -2.23 1.96 1.40
N ASP A 91 -3.05 3.00 1.53
CA ASP A 91 -3.95 3.18 2.66
C ASP A 91 -4.88 1.97 2.86
N LYS A 92 -5.43 1.39 1.78
CA LYS A 92 -6.29 0.20 1.91
C LYS A 92 -5.53 -1.03 2.40
N THR A 93 -4.35 -1.32 1.84
CA THR A 93 -3.52 -2.46 2.29
C THR A 93 -3.03 -2.31 3.74
N VAL A 94 -2.66 -1.09 4.15
CA VAL A 94 -2.22 -0.82 5.53
C VAL A 94 -3.42 -0.84 6.50
N GLN A 95 -4.58 -0.34 6.09
CA GLN A 95 -5.82 -0.46 6.86
C GLN A 95 -6.26 -1.92 7.02
N HIS A 96 -6.14 -2.75 5.99
CA HIS A 96 -6.40 -4.19 6.10
C HIS A 96 -5.39 -4.91 6.99
N ALA A 97 -4.12 -4.49 6.99
CA ALA A 97 -3.11 -5.05 7.89
C ALA A 97 -3.32 -4.67 9.36
N ASN A 98 -3.90 -3.49 9.63
CA ASN A 98 -4.18 -2.99 10.97
C ASN A 98 -5.59 -3.33 11.47
N MET A 99 -6.49 -3.79 10.61
CA MET A 99 -7.78 -4.35 11.02
C MET A 99 -7.58 -5.75 11.56
N LEU A 100 -8.24 -6.04 12.67
CA LEU A 100 -8.26 -7.37 13.24
C LEU A 100 -8.98 -8.31 12.25
N ASN A 101 -8.23 -9.19 11.61
CA ASN A 101 -8.76 -10.10 10.59
C ASN A 101 -9.20 -11.41 11.25
N VAL A 102 -10.45 -11.46 11.71
CA VAL A 102 -11.04 -12.65 12.33
C VAL A 102 -11.56 -13.57 11.23
N GLY A 103 -10.94 -14.75 11.08
CA GLY A 103 -11.29 -15.72 10.06
C GLY A 103 -12.49 -16.59 10.46
N LEU A 104 -13.11 -17.27 9.49
CA LEU A 104 -14.21 -18.20 9.76
C LEU A 104 -13.81 -19.32 10.74
N GLN A 105 -12.55 -19.78 10.67
CA GLN A 105 -12.01 -20.79 11.58
C GLN A 105 -12.01 -20.32 13.03
N ASP A 106 -11.71 -19.04 13.26
CA ASP A 106 -11.77 -18.44 14.59
C ASP A 106 -13.20 -18.47 15.13
N PHE A 107 -14.22 -18.23 14.29
CA PHE A 107 -15.63 -18.30 14.67
C PHE A 107 -16.11 -19.73 14.97
N LEU A 108 -15.62 -20.72 14.22
CA LEU A 108 -15.95 -22.13 14.44
C LEU A 108 -15.33 -22.65 15.74
N ASN A 109 -14.10 -22.21 16.04
CA ASN A 109 -13.32 -22.71 17.18
C ASN A 109 -13.46 -21.82 18.44
N VAL A 110 -14.45 -20.93 18.50
CA VAL A 110 -14.70 -20.03 19.65
C VAL A 110 -14.75 -20.77 20.98
N LYS A 111 -15.30 -21.99 21.00
CA LYS A 111 -15.44 -22.79 22.22
C LYS A 111 -14.11 -23.31 22.77
N GLU A 112 -13.13 -23.55 21.89
CA GLU A 112 -11.84 -24.13 22.23
C GLU A 112 -10.74 -23.08 22.39
N GLN A 113 -10.79 -22.04 21.55
CA GLN A 113 -9.76 -20.99 21.46
C GLN A 113 -10.18 -19.68 22.12
N GLY A 114 -11.45 -19.55 22.51
CA GLY A 114 -12.00 -18.30 23.03
C GLY A 114 -12.12 -17.21 21.95
N ARG A 115 -12.51 -16.01 22.37
CA ARG A 115 -12.68 -14.84 21.47
C ARG A 115 -11.51 -13.89 21.65
N TRP A 116 -10.36 -14.23 21.09
CA TRP A 116 -9.13 -13.45 21.26
C TRP A 116 -9.23 -12.02 20.70
N TRP A 117 -10.19 -11.77 19.81
CA TRP A 117 -10.48 -10.46 19.22
C TRP A 117 -11.27 -9.51 20.12
N ILE A 118 -11.76 -9.97 21.28
CA ILE A 118 -12.47 -9.13 22.25
C ILE A 118 -11.51 -8.81 23.40
N VAL A 119 -11.33 -7.52 23.67
CA VAL A 119 -10.49 -7.06 24.78
C VAL A 119 -11.09 -7.53 26.10
N GLY A 120 -10.32 -8.28 26.90
CA GLY A 120 -10.74 -8.78 28.21
C GLY A 120 -11.24 -10.23 28.24
N SER A 121 -11.45 -10.87 27.09
CA SER A 121 -11.66 -12.33 27.04
C SER A 121 -10.33 -13.06 26.85
N ALA A 122 -9.76 -13.54 27.95
CA ALA A 122 -8.55 -14.35 27.92
C ALA A 122 -8.77 -15.69 27.19
N TRP A 123 -7.72 -16.17 26.52
CA TRP A 123 -7.67 -17.48 25.86
C TRP A 123 -8.06 -18.59 26.83
N GLN A 124 -9.25 -19.16 26.63
CA GLN A 124 -9.78 -20.19 27.51
C GLN A 124 -9.36 -21.55 26.98
N LYS A 125 -8.09 -21.93 27.21
CA LYS A 125 -7.75 -23.35 27.15
C LYS A 125 -8.72 -24.05 28.10
N GLN A 126 -9.41 -25.09 27.64
CA GLN A 126 -10.20 -25.95 28.51
C GLN A 126 -9.27 -26.56 29.58
N ILE A 127 -9.06 -25.83 30.67
CA ILE A 127 -8.74 -26.41 31.95
C ILE A 127 -10.12 -26.83 32.46
N SER A 128 -10.30 -28.13 32.58
CA SER A 128 -11.46 -28.80 33.14
C SER A 128 -12.06 -27.97 34.28
N GLN A 129 -13.37 -27.75 34.21
CA GLN A 129 -14.14 -26.98 35.18
C GLN A 129 -14.07 -27.61 36.57
N ASP A 130 -13.04 -27.32 37.36
CA ASP A 130 -13.01 -27.80 38.75
C ASP A 130 -12.35 -26.88 39.78
N ASN A 131 -11.81 -25.71 39.40
CA ASN A 131 -11.04 -24.90 40.34
C ASN A 131 -11.42 -23.41 40.35
N LYS A 132 -12.70 -23.09 40.56
CA LYS A 132 -13.10 -21.70 40.87
C LYS A 132 -12.89 -21.31 42.35
N ASN A 133 -12.57 -22.27 43.23
CA ASN A 133 -12.40 -21.99 44.67
C ASN A 133 -10.95 -22.03 45.18
N ASN A 134 -9.96 -22.36 44.34
CA ASN A 134 -8.58 -22.58 44.78
C ASN A 134 -7.63 -21.37 44.66
N HIS A 135 -8.09 -20.24 44.12
CA HIS A 135 -7.19 -19.14 43.78
C HIS A 135 -6.63 -18.40 45.01
N ASN A 136 -7.40 -18.31 46.10
CA ASN A 136 -6.94 -17.67 47.34
C ASN A 136 -5.93 -18.53 48.12
N GLN A 137 -6.07 -19.85 48.11
CA GLN A 137 -5.17 -20.75 48.84
C GLN A 137 -3.81 -20.92 48.14
N GLN A 138 -3.78 -20.89 46.80
CA GLN A 138 -2.53 -21.07 46.05
C GLN A 138 -1.54 -19.91 46.22
N VAL A 139 -2.01 -18.67 46.42
CA VAL A 139 -1.12 -17.51 46.62
C VAL A 139 -0.50 -17.53 48.01
N GLU A 140 -1.23 -17.97 49.03
CA GLU A 140 -0.70 -18.11 50.40
C GLU A 140 0.25 -19.31 50.54
N GLN A 141 0.07 -20.39 49.76
CA GLN A 141 1.00 -21.53 49.74
C GLN A 141 2.30 -21.25 48.97
N ARG A 142 2.29 -20.34 47.98
CA ARG A 142 3.48 -20.08 47.13
C ARG A 142 4.59 -19.30 47.81
N PHE A 143 4.30 -18.52 48.84
CA PHE A 143 5.26 -17.65 49.50
C PHE A 143 5.24 -17.84 51.01
N ASN A 144 6.42 -17.80 51.63
CA ASN A 144 6.56 -17.95 53.08
C ASN A 144 5.76 -16.86 53.83
N GLU A 145 5.20 -17.17 55.01
CA GLU A 145 4.33 -16.26 55.78
C GLU A 145 4.97 -14.87 56.03
N LYS A 146 6.30 -14.83 56.14
CA LYS A 146 7.08 -13.59 56.29
C LYS A 146 6.89 -12.65 55.10
N ILE A 147 6.91 -13.17 53.88
CA ILE A 147 6.76 -12.40 52.63
C ILE A 147 5.33 -11.88 52.51
N THR A 148 4.35 -12.70 52.87
CA THR A 148 2.93 -12.32 52.88
C THR A 148 2.64 -11.20 53.89
N LYS A 149 3.27 -11.24 55.07
CA LYS A 149 3.17 -10.15 56.07
C LYS A 149 3.84 -8.86 55.59
N LEU A 150 5.00 -8.96 54.94
CA LEU A 150 5.71 -7.81 54.39
C LEU A 150 4.92 -7.15 53.25
N ALA A 151 4.30 -7.95 52.37
CA ALA A 151 3.43 -7.46 51.31
C ALA A 151 2.24 -6.66 51.88
N LYS A 152 1.61 -7.16 52.95
CA LYS A 152 0.52 -6.45 53.65
C LYS A 152 1.00 -5.13 54.27
N HIS A 153 2.19 -5.12 54.89
CA HIS A 153 2.77 -3.89 55.44
C HIS A 153 3.05 -2.83 54.36
N GLN A 154 3.36 -3.27 53.13
CA GLN A 154 3.54 -2.39 51.97
C GLN A 154 2.23 -2.08 51.22
N HIS A 155 1.08 -2.24 51.86
CA HIS A 155 -0.25 -1.99 51.28
C HIS A 155 -0.57 -2.79 50.00
N MET A 156 0.09 -3.93 49.78
CA MET A 156 -0.24 -4.85 48.69
C MET A 156 -1.43 -5.71 49.11
N ASN A 157 -2.63 -5.14 49.02
CA ASN A 157 -3.86 -5.74 49.54
C ASN A 157 -4.57 -6.68 48.54
N THR A 158 -4.23 -6.64 47.25
CA THR A 158 -4.82 -7.52 46.22
C THR A 158 -3.91 -8.70 45.91
N ASP A 159 -4.49 -9.82 45.48
CA ASP A 159 -3.73 -11.06 45.21
C ASP A 159 -2.68 -10.88 44.13
N VAL A 160 -3.01 -10.11 43.09
CA VAL A 160 -2.08 -9.76 42.02
C VAL A 160 -0.90 -8.96 42.55
N ARG A 161 -1.15 -7.98 43.44
CA ARG A 161 -0.09 -7.16 44.03
C ARG A 161 0.80 -7.99 44.97
N ARG A 162 0.21 -8.87 45.79
CA ARG A 162 0.95 -9.80 46.65
C ARG A 162 1.81 -10.77 45.84
N LEU A 163 1.29 -11.29 44.73
CA LEU A 163 2.00 -12.18 43.82
C LEU A 163 3.21 -11.47 43.19
N VAL A 164 3.02 -10.26 42.64
CA VAL A 164 4.12 -9.46 42.05
C VAL A 164 5.19 -9.15 43.09
N PHE A 165 4.79 -8.72 44.29
CA PHE A 165 5.71 -8.43 45.39
C PHE A 165 6.52 -9.67 45.80
N GLY A 166 5.84 -10.81 45.96
CA GLY A 166 6.47 -12.09 46.31
C GLY A 166 7.47 -12.54 45.24
N THR A 167 7.07 -12.53 43.96
CA THR A 167 7.96 -12.93 42.85
C THR A 167 9.19 -12.05 42.72
N LEU A 168 9.08 -10.74 42.99
CA LEU A 168 10.23 -9.83 42.93
C LEU A 168 11.20 -10.09 44.09
N LEU A 169 10.67 -10.37 45.29
CA LEU A 169 11.49 -10.57 46.48
C LEU A 169 12.15 -11.96 46.53
N THR A 170 11.53 -12.98 45.92
CA THR A 170 12.10 -14.35 45.82
C THR A 170 12.82 -14.61 44.50
N GLY A 171 12.78 -13.67 43.56
CA GLY A 171 13.31 -13.79 42.20
C GLY A 171 14.73 -13.25 42.01
N GLU A 172 15.38 -12.81 43.10
CA GLU A 172 16.84 -12.67 43.21
C GLU A 172 17.43 -13.93 43.85
#